data_AF-H5XHV7-F1
#
_entry.id   AF-H5XHV7-F1
#
_cell.length_a   1.000
_cell.length_b   1.000
_cell.length_c   1.000
_cell.angle_alpha   90.00
_cell.angle_beta   90.00
_cell.angle_gamma   90.00
#
_symmetry.space_group_name_H-M   'P 1'
#
loop_
_entity.id
_entity.type
_entity.pdbx_description
1 polymer ?
#
loop_
_entity_poly.entity_id
_entity_poly.type
_entity_poly.pdbx_seq_one_letter_code
_entity_poly.pdbx_strand_id
1 'polypeptide(L)'
;MTQQSDPPPSPQPMPQWQHSGPSPVIPTQAPVPAAPRRKAAVVVAAVVGVLLGAAGMGGAWLLTSTSGGESGAAADAELACELVARTPEISMTEDDLSDLHRWGAASTLAMAAAEADPSYEQLSKKLQKPVLVVQQTFEASGPEYEQAMRDARAACANL
;
A
#
# COMPACT_ATOMS: atom_id res chain seq x y z
N MET A 1 -72.97 -18.57 -30.89
CA MET A 1 -73.74 -17.51 -30.20
C MET A 1 -72.71 -16.72 -29.41
N THR A 2 -72.12 -15.67 -29.98
CA THR A 2 -72.60 -14.30 -29.78
C THR A 2 -72.50 -13.47 -31.06
N GLN A 3 -73.60 -12.78 -31.33
CA GLN A 3 -73.84 -11.76 -32.34
C GLN A 3 -73.46 -10.38 -31.74
N GLN A 4 -73.56 -9.30 -32.54
CA GLN A 4 -73.46 -7.87 -32.18
C GLN A 4 -72.02 -7.35 -31.99
N SER A 5 -71.59 -6.23 -32.57
CA SER A 5 -72.18 -5.28 -33.52
C SER A 5 -71.07 -4.32 -33.94
N ASP A 6 -70.96 -4.01 -35.23
CA ASP A 6 -70.05 -2.97 -35.72
C ASP A 6 -70.43 -1.59 -35.15
N PRO A 7 -69.47 -0.79 -34.68
CA PRO A 7 -69.71 0.60 -34.33
C PRO A 7 -69.87 1.48 -35.59
N PRO A 8 -70.62 2.59 -35.49
CA PRO A 8 -71.00 3.43 -36.63
C PRO A 8 -69.82 4.20 -37.26
N PRO A 9 -69.93 4.61 -38.53
CA PRO A 9 -68.90 5.39 -39.21
C PRO A 9 -68.76 6.77 -38.58
N SER A 10 -67.53 7.17 -38.29
CA SER A 10 -67.22 8.49 -37.75
C SER A 10 -67.34 9.57 -38.83
N PRO A 11 -67.83 10.78 -38.45
CA PRO A 11 -68.14 11.86 -39.37
C PRO A 11 -66.90 12.46 -40.04
N GLN A 12 -67.08 12.85 -41.30
CA GLN A 12 -66.07 13.55 -42.11
C GLN A 12 -65.75 14.93 -41.51
N PRO A 13 -64.48 15.39 -41.56
CA PRO A 13 -64.09 16.68 -41.00
C PRO A 13 -64.66 17.83 -41.84
N MET A 14 -65.25 18.80 -41.15
CA MET A 14 -65.72 20.05 -41.77
C MET A 14 -64.54 20.98 -42.09
N PRO A 15 -64.65 21.85 -43.11
CA PRO A 15 -63.63 22.85 -43.41
C PRO A 15 -63.53 23.87 -42.27
N GLN A 16 -62.37 23.86 -41.62
CA GLN A 16 -61.96 24.79 -40.57
C GLN A 16 -61.67 26.18 -41.15
N TRP A 17 -62.58 27.13 -40.94
CA TRP A 17 -62.32 28.55 -41.18
C TRP A 17 -61.35 29.09 -40.11
N GLN A 18 -60.08 29.22 -40.48
CA GLN A 18 -59.03 29.81 -39.66
C GLN A 18 -59.32 31.31 -39.41
N HIS A 19 -59.80 31.61 -38.21
CA HIS A 19 -59.80 32.97 -37.68
C HIS A 19 -58.35 33.38 -37.40
N SER A 20 -57.87 34.38 -38.14
CA SER A 20 -56.55 34.99 -37.92
C SER A 20 -56.63 35.93 -36.70
N GLY A 21 -56.48 35.37 -35.50
CA GLY A 21 -56.23 36.17 -34.30
C GLY A 21 -54.76 36.63 -34.25
N PRO A 22 -54.45 37.79 -33.64
CA PRO A 22 -53.06 38.22 -33.45
C PRO A 22 -52.31 37.17 -32.63
N SER A 23 -51.18 36.73 -33.15
CA SER A 23 -50.34 35.70 -32.53
C SER A 23 -50.01 36.08 -31.09
N PRO A 24 -50.10 35.14 -30.13
CA PRO A 24 -49.52 35.35 -28.81
C PRO A 24 -48.01 35.49 -28.99
N VAL A 25 -47.45 36.60 -28.51
CA VAL A 25 -46.00 36.77 -28.40
C VAL A 25 -45.51 35.73 -27.40
N ILE A 26 -44.95 34.64 -27.90
CA ILE A 26 -44.22 33.68 -27.07
C ILE A 26 -42.97 34.43 -26.60
N PRO A 27 -42.76 34.63 -25.29
CA PRO A 27 -41.48 35.12 -24.83
C PRO A 27 -40.42 34.10 -25.26
N THR A 28 -39.50 34.52 -26.12
CA THR A 28 -38.31 33.76 -26.50
C THR A 28 -37.57 33.39 -25.21
N GLN A 29 -37.73 32.15 -24.73
CA GLN A 29 -36.84 31.63 -23.71
C GLN A 29 -35.46 31.52 -24.38
N ALA A 30 -34.53 32.33 -23.90
CA ALA A 30 -33.12 32.20 -24.24
C ALA A 30 -32.69 30.73 -24.01
N PRO A 31 -31.83 30.18 -24.87
CA PRO A 31 -31.33 28.81 -24.68
C PRO A 31 -30.68 28.73 -23.29
N VAL A 32 -31.24 27.88 -22.43
CA VAL A 32 -30.60 27.56 -21.14
C VAL A 32 -29.24 26.96 -21.49
N PRO A 33 -28.11 27.58 -21.09
CA PRO A 33 -26.81 27.01 -21.37
C PRO A 33 -26.75 25.64 -20.70
N ALA A 34 -26.47 24.60 -21.49
CA ALA A 34 -26.26 23.26 -20.96
C ALA A 34 -25.18 23.34 -19.87
N ALA A 35 -25.56 23.05 -18.63
CA ALA A 35 -24.61 22.91 -17.55
C ALA A 35 -24.19 21.43 -17.44
N PRO A 36 -23.06 21.03 -18.04
CA PRO A 36 -22.36 19.84 -17.54
C PRO A 36 -20.88 20.10 -17.24
N ARG A 37 -20.40 21.34 -17.22
CA ARG A 37 -18.97 21.63 -17.00
C ARG A 37 -18.48 21.34 -15.57
N ARG A 38 -19.34 21.49 -14.55
CA ARG A 38 -18.93 21.27 -13.15
C ARG A 38 -18.68 19.80 -12.83
N LYS A 39 -19.50 18.88 -13.35
CA LYS A 39 -19.31 17.44 -13.12
C LYS A 39 -18.06 16.91 -13.81
N ALA A 40 -17.81 17.36 -15.06
CA ALA A 40 -16.58 17.03 -15.78
C ALA A 40 -15.33 17.58 -15.07
N ALA A 41 -15.39 18.82 -14.56
CA ALA A 41 -14.28 19.41 -13.80
C ALA A 41 -13.98 18.67 -12.49
N VAL A 42 -15.00 18.20 -11.76
CA VAL A 42 -14.83 17.41 -10.53
C VAL A 42 -14.20 16.05 -10.83
N VAL A 43 -14.63 15.36 -11.90
CA VAL A 43 -14.04 14.07 -12.30
C VAL A 43 -12.58 14.26 -12.73
N VAL A 44 -12.27 15.30 -13.51
CA VAL A 44 -10.88 15.60 -13.90
C VAL A 44 -10.02 15.92 -12.68
N ALA A 45 -10.51 16.75 -11.75
CA ALA A 45 -9.80 17.05 -10.51
C ALA A 45 -9.58 15.81 -9.64
N ALA A 46 -10.56 14.90 -9.59
CA ALA A 46 -10.44 13.63 -8.87
C ALA A 46 -9.40 12.71 -9.53
N VAL A 47 -9.40 12.57 -10.85
CA VAL A 47 -8.40 11.77 -11.58
C VAL A 47 -7.01 12.36 -11.41
N VAL A 48 -6.87 13.69 -11.52
CA VAL A 48 -5.58 14.37 -11.27
C VAL A 48 -5.13 14.17 -9.83
N GLY A 49 -6.04 14.29 -8.86
CA GLY A 49 -5.75 14.02 -7.45
C GLY A 49 -5.33 12.56 -7.19
N VAL A 50 -5.99 11.60 -7.83
CA VAL A 50 -5.63 10.17 -7.75
C VAL A 50 -4.29 9.90 -8.42
N LEU A 51 -4.02 10.48 -9.59
CA LEU A 51 -2.74 10.31 -10.28
C LEU A 51 -1.59 10.95 -9.50
N LEU A 52 -1.81 12.13 -8.92
CA LEU A 52 -0.81 12.79 -8.07
C LEU A 52 -0.61 12.06 -6.74
N GLY A 53 -1.68 11.54 -6.14
CA GLY A 53 -1.61 10.70 -4.94
C GLY A 53 -0.91 9.35 -5.20
N ALA A 54 -1.26 8.69 -6.30
CA ALA A 54 -0.65 7.42 -6.72
C ALA A 54 0.80 7.60 -7.19
N ALA A 55 1.14 8.71 -7.86
CA ALA A 55 2.52 9.04 -8.18
C ALA A 55 3.34 9.37 -6.93
N GLY A 56 2.73 10.00 -5.91
CA GLY A 56 3.36 10.26 -4.62
C GLY A 56 3.69 8.99 -3.85
N MET A 57 2.73 8.04 -3.75
CA MET A 57 2.94 6.78 -3.02
C MET A 57 3.67 5.71 -3.85
N GLY A 58 3.51 5.69 -5.18
CA GLY A 58 4.15 4.72 -6.07
C GLY A 58 5.54 5.15 -6.57
N GLY A 59 5.78 6.45 -6.72
CA GLY A 59 7.08 6.97 -7.19
C GLY A 59 8.21 6.77 -6.18
N ALA A 60 7.92 6.89 -4.89
CA ALA A 60 8.87 6.55 -3.82
C ALA A 60 9.20 5.05 -3.82
N TRP A 61 8.22 4.19 -4.09
CA TRP A 61 8.44 2.73 -4.19
C TRP A 61 9.26 2.36 -5.42
N LEU A 62 9.00 2.97 -6.57
CA LEU A 62 9.72 2.69 -7.83
C LEU A 62 11.20 3.13 -7.80
N LEU A 63 11.52 4.21 -7.08
CA LEU A 63 12.91 4.63 -6.87
C LEU A 63 13.66 3.68 -5.92
N THR A 64 12.98 3.12 -4.92
CA THR A 64 13.53 2.08 -4.03
C THR A 64 13.62 0.70 -4.71
N SER A 65 12.70 0.36 -5.61
CA SER A 65 12.70 -0.94 -6.30
C SER A 65 13.79 -1.08 -7.36
N THR A 66 14.28 0.00 -7.94
CA THR A 66 15.25 -0.08 -9.05
C THR A 66 16.68 -0.42 -8.59
N SER A 67 16.95 -0.34 -7.29
CA SER A 67 18.23 -0.71 -6.65
C SER A 67 18.14 -2.01 -5.83
N GLY A 68 17.02 -2.73 -5.92
CA GLY A 68 16.54 -3.76 -4.97
C GLY A 68 17.32 -5.07 -4.83
N GLY A 69 18.59 -5.14 -5.24
CA GLY A 69 19.50 -6.23 -4.86
C GLY A 69 20.47 -5.78 -3.78
N GLU A 70 21.37 -4.86 -4.14
CA GLU A 70 22.39 -4.32 -3.22
C GLU A 70 21.81 -3.33 -2.19
N SER A 71 20.83 -2.49 -2.57
CA SER A 71 20.31 -1.50 -1.62
C SER A 71 19.40 -2.10 -0.55
N GLY A 72 18.76 -3.23 -0.86
CA GLY A 72 17.93 -3.97 0.11
C GLY A 72 18.80 -4.71 1.12
N ALA A 73 19.81 -5.45 0.63
CA ALA A 73 20.72 -6.21 1.47
C ALA A 73 21.46 -5.32 2.49
N ALA A 74 22.01 -4.20 2.02
CA ALA A 74 22.69 -3.24 2.90
C ALA A 74 21.74 -2.65 3.95
N ALA A 75 20.52 -2.26 3.56
CA ALA A 75 19.53 -1.73 4.49
C ALA A 75 19.12 -2.74 5.56
N ASP A 76 18.91 -4.01 5.19
CA ASP A 76 18.59 -5.07 6.13
C ASP A 76 19.75 -5.34 7.09
N ALA A 77 20.99 -5.35 6.59
CA ALA A 77 22.19 -5.50 7.41
C ALA A 77 22.39 -4.34 8.40
N GLU A 78 22.17 -3.09 7.96
CA GLU A 78 22.22 -1.91 8.82
C GLU A 78 21.16 -1.96 9.91
N LEU A 79 19.91 -2.31 9.57
CA LEU A 79 18.82 -2.44 10.54
C LEU A 79 19.10 -3.58 11.54
N ALA A 80 19.66 -4.70 11.08
CA ALA A 80 20.08 -5.78 11.96
C ALA A 80 21.10 -5.28 13.01
N CYS A 81 22.11 -4.53 12.58
CA CYS A 81 23.12 -3.99 13.46
C CYS A 81 22.60 -2.86 14.38
N GLU A 82 21.64 -2.06 13.91
CA GLU A 82 20.95 -1.06 14.73
C GLU A 82 20.13 -1.72 15.86
N LEU A 83 19.51 -2.87 15.60
CA LEU A 83 18.83 -3.67 16.63
C LEU A 83 19.83 -4.23 17.63
N VAL A 84 20.95 -4.83 17.18
CA VAL A 84 22.01 -5.33 18.06
C VAL A 84 22.58 -4.22 18.95
N ALA A 85 22.78 -3.02 18.41
CA ALA A 85 23.28 -1.88 19.17
C ALA A 85 22.31 -1.42 20.27
N ARG A 86 21.00 -1.52 20.03
CA ARG A 86 19.95 -1.15 21.00
C ARG A 86 19.61 -2.26 21.99
N THR A 87 20.07 -3.48 21.76
CA THR A 87 19.77 -4.66 22.57
C THR A 87 21.06 -5.31 23.06
N PRO A 88 21.70 -4.74 24.10
CA PRO A 88 23.03 -5.15 24.54
C PRO A 88 23.05 -6.56 25.11
N GLU A 89 21.94 -7.12 25.57
CA GLU A 89 21.87 -8.49 26.08
C GLU A 89 20.51 -9.11 25.76
N ILE A 90 20.45 -10.44 25.79
CA ILE A 90 19.20 -11.20 25.75
C ILE A 90 18.81 -11.48 27.21
N SER A 91 17.79 -10.78 27.71
CA SER A 91 17.15 -11.18 28.95
C SER A 91 16.17 -12.33 28.67
N MET A 92 16.15 -13.33 29.56
CA MET A 92 15.16 -14.40 29.56
C MET A 92 14.48 -14.45 30.93
N THR A 93 13.43 -13.65 31.08
CA THR A 93 12.51 -13.72 32.22
C THR A 93 11.18 -14.27 31.73
N GLU A 94 10.41 -14.91 32.62
CA GLU A 94 9.13 -15.52 32.25
C GLU A 94 8.13 -14.49 31.68
N ASP A 95 8.22 -13.24 32.13
CA ASP A 95 7.30 -12.16 31.74
C ASP A 95 7.83 -11.27 30.60
N ASP A 96 9.10 -11.40 30.20
CA ASP A 96 9.71 -10.53 29.18
C ASP A 96 10.73 -11.29 28.30
N LEU A 97 10.34 -11.48 27.04
CA LEU A 97 11.17 -12.05 25.97
C LEU A 97 11.45 -11.02 24.87
N SER A 98 11.20 -9.73 25.14
CA SER A 98 11.33 -8.67 24.13
C SER A 98 12.74 -8.61 23.54
N ASP A 99 13.78 -8.82 24.35
CA ASP A 99 15.16 -8.84 23.88
C ASP A 99 15.48 -10.05 23.01
N LEU A 100 14.95 -11.23 23.35
CA LEU A 100 15.06 -12.42 22.50
C LEU A 100 14.37 -12.19 21.14
N HIS A 101 13.20 -11.56 21.13
CA HIS A 101 12.50 -11.21 19.89
C HIS A 101 13.27 -10.18 19.06
N ARG A 102 13.87 -9.15 19.68
CA ARG A 102 14.71 -8.16 18.99
C ARG A 102 15.94 -8.82 18.37
N TRP A 103 16.60 -9.71 19.10
CA TRP A 103 17.72 -10.50 18.58
C TRP A 103 17.31 -11.46 17.46
N GLY A 104 16.14 -12.09 17.55
CA GLY A 104 15.58 -12.90 16.47
C GLY A 104 15.28 -12.08 15.21
N ALA A 105 14.74 -10.87 15.37
CA ALA A 105 14.51 -9.94 14.26
C ALA A 105 15.83 -9.51 13.61
N ALA A 106 16.84 -9.15 14.41
CA ALA A 106 18.17 -8.81 13.90
C ALA A 106 18.80 -9.97 13.11
N SER A 107 18.74 -11.20 13.65
CA SER A 107 19.23 -12.38 12.95
C SER A 107 18.49 -12.62 11.62
N THR A 108 17.18 -12.42 11.58
CA THR A 108 16.37 -12.64 10.37
C THR A 108 16.67 -11.60 9.30
N LEU A 109 16.85 -10.33 9.68
CA LEU A 109 17.29 -9.28 8.76
C LEU A 109 18.67 -9.57 8.17
N ALA A 110 19.63 -10.01 8.99
CA ALA A 110 20.95 -10.39 8.51
C ALA A 110 20.90 -11.64 7.58
N MET A 111 19.97 -12.57 7.80
CA MET A 111 19.70 -13.67 6.87
C MET A 111 19.13 -13.16 5.54
N ALA A 112 18.14 -12.27 5.57
CA ALA A 112 17.57 -11.66 4.36
C ALA A 112 18.65 -10.91 3.55
N ALA A 113 19.52 -10.17 4.24
CA ALA A 113 20.68 -9.52 3.63
C ALA A 113 21.61 -10.53 2.95
N ALA A 114 21.92 -11.65 3.61
CA ALA A 114 22.77 -12.71 3.05
C ALA A 114 22.14 -13.47 1.87
N GLU A 115 20.80 -13.63 1.88
CA GLU A 115 20.06 -14.22 0.76
C GLU A 115 20.08 -13.33 -0.48
N ALA A 116 20.05 -12.01 -0.27
CA ALA A 116 20.11 -11.01 -1.34
C ALA A 116 21.56 -10.74 -1.83
N ASP A 117 22.53 -10.69 -0.91
CA ASP A 117 23.96 -10.53 -1.19
C ASP A 117 24.81 -11.46 -0.30
N PRO A 118 25.49 -12.48 -0.89
CA PRO A 118 26.33 -13.42 -0.16
C PRO A 118 27.49 -12.79 0.65
N SER A 119 27.85 -11.53 0.38
CA SER A 119 28.87 -10.82 1.18
C SER A 119 28.48 -10.71 2.66
N TYR A 120 27.17 -10.72 2.98
CA TYR A 120 26.64 -10.67 4.34
C TYR A 120 26.49 -12.04 5.03
N GLU A 121 26.89 -13.15 4.40
CA GLU A 121 26.78 -14.49 5.02
C GLU A 121 27.43 -14.58 6.41
N GLN A 122 28.59 -13.95 6.57
CA GLN A 122 29.30 -13.98 7.84
C GLN A 122 28.56 -13.18 8.92
N LEU A 123 27.98 -12.03 8.57
CA LEU A 123 27.14 -11.26 9.48
C LEU A 123 25.98 -12.12 9.97
N SER A 124 25.25 -12.75 9.03
CA SER A 124 24.11 -13.63 9.35
C SER A 124 24.50 -14.73 10.34
N LYS A 125 25.57 -15.47 10.05
CA LYS A 125 26.07 -16.56 10.93
C LYS A 125 26.43 -16.06 12.33
N LYS A 126 27.04 -14.88 12.43
CA LYS A 126 27.44 -14.30 13.72
C LYS A 126 26.23 -13.81 14.52
N LEU A 127 25.25 -13.17 13.88
CA LEU A 127 24.04 -12.67 14.56
C LEU A 127 23.07 -13.78 14.97
N GLN A 128 23.07 -14.91 14.27
CA GLN A 128 22.25 -16.07 14.64
C GLN A 128 22.76 -16.79 15.89
N LYS A 129 24.08 -16.76 16.14
CA LYS A 129 24.72 -17.58 17.16
C LYS A 129 24.23 -17.32 18.60
N PRO A 130 24.05 -16.07 19.07
CA PRO A 130 23.50 -15.81 20.40
C PRO A 130 22.10 -16.42 20.60
N VAL A 131 21.22 -16.27 19.62
CA VAL A 131 19.86 -16.83 19.65
C VAL A 131 19.91 -18.35 19.70
N LEU A 132 20.78 -18.98 18.91
CA LEU A 132 20.95 -20.43 18.89
C LEU A 132 21.42 -20.96 20.26
N VAL A 133 22.43 -20.33 20.86
CA VAL A 133 22.95 -20.74 22.18
C VAL A 133 21.84 -20.65 23.22
N VAL A 134 21.10 -19.53 23.23
CA VAL A 134 19.96 -19.32 24.13
C VAL A 134 18.87 -20.38 23.94
N GLN A 135 18.53 -20.72 22.70
CA GLN A 135 17.52 -21.74 22.40
C GLN A 135 17.95 -23.17 22.77
N GLN A 136 19.25 -23.47 22.69
CA GLN A 136 19.79 -24.79 22.99
C GLN A 136 19.98 -25.02 24.48
N THR A 137 20.39 -23.97 25.20
CA THR A 137 20.76 -24.07 26.62
C THR A 137 19.65 -23.58 27.55
N PHE A 138 18.69 -22.81 27.02
CA PHE A 138 17.72 -22.04 27.80
C PHE A 138 18.40 -21.08 28.80
N GLU A 139 19.64 -20.68 28.53
CA GLU A 139 20.42 -19.75 29.34
C GLU A 139 20.99 -18.62 28.48
N ALA A 140 20.85 -17.38 28.95
CA ALA A 140 21.49 -16.21 28.36
C ALA A 140 22.75 -15.79 29.13
N SER A 141 23.57 -16.79 29.48
CA SER A 141 24.80 -16.58 30.25
C SER A 141 25.84 -17.65 29.91
N GLY A 142 27.07 -17.46 30.37
CA GLY A 142 28.17 -18.41 30.18
C GLY A 142 29.10 -18.08 29.01
N PRO A 143 30.24 -18.78 28.92
CA PRO A 143 31.33 -18.40 28.03
C PRO A 143 30.97 -18.47 26.55
N GLU A 144 30.15 -19.44 26.15
CA GLU A 144 29.71 -19.60 24.76
C GLU A 144 28.76 -18.48 24.33
N TYR A 145 27.80 -18.12 25.19
CA TYR A 145 26.88 -17.01 24.96
C TYR A 145 27.64 -15.67 24.90
N GLU A 146 28.51 -15.39 25.86
CA GLU A 146 29.30 -14.17 25.88
C GLU A 146 30.20 -14.04 24.65
N GLN A 147 30.80 -15.16 24.21
CA GLN A 147 31.58 -15.18 22.98
C GLN A 147 30.71 -14.90 21.76
N ALA A 148 29.54 -15.53 21.66
CA ALA A 148 28.61 -15.29 20.56
C ALA A 148 28.16 -13.81 20.50
N MET A 149 27.86 -13.21 21.66
CA MET A 149 27.48 -11.81 21.75
C MET A 149 28.63 -10.86 21.35
N ARG A 150 29.88 -11.17 21.72
CA ARG A 150 31.05 -10.39 21.28
C ARG A 150 31.26 -10.50 19.77
N ASP A 151 31.20 -11.72 19.24
CA ASP A 151 31.38 -11.99 17.82
C ASP A 151 30.30 -11.30 16.96
N ALA A 152 29.05 -11.32 17.40
CA ALA A 152 27.95 -10.64 16.71
C ALA A 152 28.19 -9.12 16.64
N ARG A 153 28.57 -8.49 17.76
CA ARG A 153 28.89 -7.05 17.78
C ARG A 153 30.12 -6.71 16.94
N ALA A 154 31.15 -7.55 16.98
CA ALA A 154 32.34 -7.38 16.15
C ALA A 154 32.00 -7.49 14.66
N ALA A 155 31.07 -8.36 14.27
CA ALA A 155 30.60 -8.44 12.89
C ALA A 155 29.93 -7.13 12.45
N CYS A 156 29.09 -6.55 13.29
CA CYS A 156 28.45 -5.25 13.02
C CYS A 156 29.44 -4.06 12.98
N ALA A 157 30.57 -4.14 13.68
CA ALA A 157 31.59 -3.09 13.62
C ALA A 157 32.41 -3.10 12.31
N ASN A 158 32.33 -4.19 11.54
CA ASN A 158 33.01 -4.37 10.25
C ASN A 158 32.04 -4.36 9.07
N LEU A 159 30.82 -3.86 9.28
CA LEU A 159 29.82 -3.69 8.23
C LEU A 159 30.23 -2.60 7.25
#